data_AF-A0A925ICL6-F1
#
_entry.id   AF-A0A925ICL6-F1
#
_cell.length_a   1.000
_cell.length_b   1.000
_cell.length_c   1.000
_cell.angle_alpha   90.00
_cell.angle_beta   90.00
_cell.angle_gamma   90.00
#
_symmetry.space_group_name_H-M   'P 1'
#
loop_
_entity.id
_entity.type
_entity.pdbx_description
1 polymer ?
#
loop_
_entity_poly.entity_id
_entity_poly.type
_entity_poly.pdbx_seq_one_letter_code
_entity_poly.pdbx_strand_id
1 'polypeptide(L)'
;ENKGEAVGVTLNHPHGQIYAYPFIPPRIERQIESCREHFTRTGRNLVADILSRENDDGRRIVAQNESFTALIPFFARYPYELHIYPNRHATCLTDFEANEIKDLAEILKQFLMNFKTFWAPPLC
;
A
#
# COMPACT_ATOMS: atom_id res chain seq x y z
N GLU A 1 10.26 2.26 4.23
CA GLU A 1 11.51 1.48 4.19
C GLU A 1 12.17 1.75 2.84
N ASN A 2 13.45 2.12 2.85
CA ASN A 2 14.25 2.17 1.62
C ASN A 2 15.04 0.87 1.56
N LYS A 3 15.05 0.19 0.41
CA LYS A 3 15.72 -1.10 0.26
C LYS A 3 16.50 -1.17 -1.05
N GLY A 4 17.80 -1.44 -0.94
CA GLY A 4 18.73 -1.60 -2.06
C GLY A 4 19.70 -0.43 -2.24
N GLU A 5 20.90 -0.73 -2.75
CA GLU A 5 21.95 0.27 -3.01
C GLU A 5 21.49 1.36 -3.99
N ALA A 6 20.66 0.98 -4.98
CA ALA A 6 20.10 1.89 -5.98
C ALA A 6 19.24 3.03 -5.40
N VAL A 7 18.78 2.90 -4.16
CA VAL A 7 18.03 3.95 -3.44
C VAL A 7 18.80 4.51 -2.23
N GLY A 8 20.13 4.34 -2.22
CA GLY A 8 21.03 4.98 -1.25
C GLY A 8 21.08 4.32 0.13
N VAL A 9 20.73 3.03 0.24
CA VAL A 9 20.86 2.29 1.51
C VAL A 9 22.33 1.95 1.75
N THR A 10 22.93 2.53 2.79
CA THR A 10 24.31 2.24 3.22
C THR A 10 24.39 1.15 4.28
N LEU A 11 23.25 0.76 4.88
CA LEU A 11 23.15 -0.23 5.95
C LEU A 11 22.49 -1.52 5.45
N ASN A 12 23.24 -2.62 5.43
CA ASN A 12 22.78 -3.93 4.91
C ASN A 12 21.83 -4.69 5.85
N HIS A 13 21.66 -4.26 7.10
CA HIS A 13 20.76 -4.90 8.06
C HIS A 13 19.29 -4.56 7.74
N PRO A 14 18.34 -5.52 7.78
CA PRO A 14 16.92 -5.21 7.62
C PRO A 14 16.42 -4.23 8.69
N HIS A 15 15.89 -3.08 8.29
CA HIS A 15 15.40 -2.05 9.22
C HIS A 15 14.25 -1.23 8.63
N GLY A 16 13.40 -0.71 9.51
CA GLY A 16 12.39 0.30 9.19
C GLY A 16 12.76 1.65 9.79
N GLN A 17 12.02 2.70 9.40
CA GLN A 17 12.18 4.05 9.95
C GLN A 17 10.80 4.63 10.26
N ILE A 18 10.67 5.28 11.41
CA ILE A 18 9.46 6.00 11.81
C ILE A 18 9.90 7.43 12.09
N TYR A 19 9.24 8.39 11.42
CA TYR A 19 9.45 9.81 11.64
C TYR A 19 8.17 10.41 12.21
N ALA A 20 8.27 11.09 13.35
CA ALA A 20 7.20 11.88 13.94
C ALA A 20 7.46 13.36 13.66
N TYR A 21 6.46 14.06 13.13
CA TYR A 21 6.54 15.48 12.79
C TYR A 21 5.46 16.26 13.54
N PRO A 22 5.71 17.53 13.91
CA PRO A 22 4.70 18.40 14.48
C PRO A 22 3.76 19.01 13.42
N PHE A 23 3.83 18.54 12.16
CA PHE A 23 3.01 18.98 11.03
C PHE A 23 2.69 17.81 10.09
N ILE A 24 1.67 17.96 9.26
CA ILE A 24 1.30 16.96 8.25
C ILE A 24 2.20 17.12 7.02
N PRO A 25 2.91 16.06 6.56
CA PRO A 25 3.72 16.16 5.36
C PRO A 25 2.88 16.57 4.13
N PRO A 26 3.38 17.46 3.23
CA PRO A 26 2.57 18.04 2.15
C PRO A 26 1.91 17.02 1.20
N ARG A 27 2.53 15.85 0.99
CA ARG A 27 1.92 14.78 0.18
C ARG A 27 0.70 14.17 0.87
N ILE A 28 0.78 13.96 2.18
CA ILE A 28 -0.32 13.41 2.98
C ILE A 28 -1.44 14.44 3.11
N GLU A 29 -1.11 15.71 3.29
CA GLU A 29 -2.08 16.81 3.33
C GLU A 29 -2.94 16.86 2.05
N ARG A 30 -2.30 16.78 0.87
CA ARG A 30 -3.04 16.73 -0.41
C ARG A 30 -3.93 15.49 -0.55
N GLN A 31 -3.51 14.35 -0.02
CA GLN A 31 -4.32 13.12 -0.03
C GLN A 31 -5.55 13.27 0.86
N ILE A 32 -5.39 13.85 2.06
CA ILE A 32 -6.48 14.15 2.98
C ILE A 32 -7.47 15.11 2.32
N GLU A 33 -6.99 16.17 1.67
CA GLU A 33 -7.87 17.13 1.01
C GLU A 33 -8.66 16.50 -0.14
N SER A 34 -8.01 15.67 -0.97
CA SER A 34 -8.71 14.92 -2.04
C SER A 34 -9.81 14.02 -1.48
N CYS A 35 -9.54 13.35 -0.35
CA CYS A 35 -10.55 12.54 0.34
C CYS A 35 -11.71 13.40 0.88
N ARG A 36 -11.42 14.58 1.46
CA ARG A 36 -12.43 15.51 1.98
C ARG A 36 -13.30 16.07 0.86
N GLU A 37 -12.71 16.51 -0.24
CA GLU A 37 -13.43 17.04 -1.40
C GLU A 37 -14.38 15.98 -1.97
N HIS A 38 -13.88 14.74 -2.15
CA HIS A 38 -14.70 13.63 -2.63
C HIS A 38 -15.85 13.29 -1.67
N PHE A 39 -15.58 13.26 -0.37
CA PHE A 39 -16.60 13.01 0.65
C PHE A 39 -17.66 14.12 0.66
N THR A 40 -17.25 15.40 0.58
CA THR A 40 -18.16 16.55 0.53
C THR A 40 -19.08 16.48 -0.69
N ARG A 41 -18.55 16.04 -1.83
CA ARG A 41 -19.30 15.95 -3.10
C ARG A 41 -20.22 14.73 -3.19
N THR A 42 -19.88 13.61 -2.55
CA THR A 42 -20.54 12.31 -2.80
C THR A 42 -21.10 11.62 -1.57
N GLY A 43 -20.72 12.05 -0.36
CA GLY A 43 -21.00 11.36 0.89
C GLY A 43 -20.25 10.02 1.06
N ARG A 44 -19.34 9.67 0.15
CA ARG A 44 -18.64 8.37 0.15
C ARG A 44 -17.15 8.51 0.41
N ASN A 45 -16.54 7.43 0.87
CA ASN A 45 -15.09 7.35 1.08
C ASN A 45 -14.38 7.12 -0.26
N LEU A 46 -13.41 7.99 -0.59
CA LEU A 46 -12.67 7.94 -1.85
C LEU A 46 -11.90 6.62 -2.04
N VAL A 47 -11.24 6.14 -0.98
CA VAL A 47 -10.42 4.91 -1.04
C VAL A 47 -11.30 3.69 -1.23
N ALA A 48 -12.46 3.63 -0.55
CA ALA A 48 -13.43 2.57 -0.74
C ALA A 48 -14.01 2.56 -2.16
N ASP A 49 -14.31 3.74 -2.73
CA ASP A 49 -14.78 3.86 -4.11
C ASP A 49 -13.71 3.42 -5.12
N ILE A 50 -12.43 3.74 -4.87
CA ILE A 50 -11.31 3.24 -5.68
C ILE A 50 -11.22 1.72 -5.59
N LEU A 51 -11.23 1.17 -4.36
CA LEU A 51 -11.11 -0.27 -4.14
C LEU A 51 -12.26 -1.04 -4.78
N SER A 52 -13.50 -0.55 -4.66
CA SER A 52 -14.67 -1.13 -5.34
C SER A 52 -14.48 -1.19 -6.84
N ARG A 53 -14.05 -0.08 -7.47
CA ARG A 53 -13.83 -0.04 -8.93
C ARG A 53 -12.72 -0.97 -9.39
N GLU A 54 -11.63 -1.05 -8.63
CA GLU A 54 -10.52 -1.95 -8.95
C GLU A 54 -10.93 -3.42 -8.80
N ASN A 55 -11.76 -3.74 -7.81
CA ASN A 55 -12.32 -5.08 -7.64
C ASN A 55 -13.31 -5.45 -8.76
N ASP A 56 -14.16 -4.51 -9.18
CA ASP A 56 -15.10 -4.71 -10.29
C ASP A 56 -14.37 -4.95 -11.62
N ASP A 57 -13.23 -4.27 -11.84
CA ASP A 57 -12.39 -4.43 -13.03
C ASP A 57 -11.54 -5.71 -12.96
N GLY A 58 -10.96 -6.01 -11.80
CA GLY A 58 -10.17 -7.21 -11.53
C GLY A 58 -8.78 -7.26 -12.18
N ARG A 59 -8.57 -6.58 -13.32
CA ARG A 59 -7.31 -6.63 -14.10
C ARG A 59 -6.06 -6.14 -13.35
N ARG A 60 -6.23 -5.30 -12.34
CA ARG A 60 -5.13 -4.68 -11.58
C ARG A 60 -4.97 -5.24 -10.16
N ILE A 61 -5.76 -6.25 -9.82
CA ILE A 61 -5.64 -6.96 -8.55
C ILE A 61 -4.44 -7.91 -8.64
N VAL A 62 -3.52 -7.80 -7.70
CA VAL A 62 -2.30 -8.61 -7.63
C VAL A 62 -2.44 -9.75 -6.64
N ALA A 63 -3.04 -9.48 -5.48
CA ALA A 63 -3.32 -10.48 -4.45
C ALA A 63 -4.44 -9.98 -3.51
N GLN A 64 -5.16 -10.91 -2.90
CA GLN A 64 -6.19 -10.63 -1.90
C GLN A 64 -6.15 -11.70 -0.80
N ASN A 65 -6.46 -11.29 0.41
CA ASN A 65 -6.84 -12.18 1.51
C ASN A 65 -8.10 -11.64 2.19
N GLU A 66 -8.48 -12.21 3.35
CA GLU A 66 -9.71 -11.83 4.06
C GLU A 66 -9.74 -10.32 4.39
N SER A 67 -8.61 -9.79 4.86
CA SER A 67 -8.55 -8.43 5.38
C SER A 67 -8.01 -7.37 4.40
N PHE A 68 -7.24 -7.75 3.37
CA PHE A 68 -6.52 -6.82 2.49
C PHE A 68 -6.62 -7.15 1.00
N THR A 69 -6.53 -6.11 0.18
CA THR A 69 -6.37 -6.18 -1.27
C THR A 69 -5.09 -5.45 -1.69
N ALA A 70 -4.22 -6.15 -2.41
CA ALA A 70 -3.05 -5.60 -3.07
C ALA A 70 -3.33 -5.38 -4.55
N LEU A 71 -3.12 -4.16 -5.04
CA LEU A 71 -3.44 -3.75 -6.41
C LEU A 71 -2.42 -2.78 -6.98
N ILE A 72 -2.36 -2.71 -8.31
CA ILE A 72 -1.67 -1.63 -9.03
C ILE A 72 -2.71 -0.53 -9.27
N PRO A 73 -2.60 0.65 -8.66
CA PRO A 73 -3.63 1.67 -8.82
C PRO A 73 -3.69 2.13 -10.28
N PHE A 74 -4.88 2.45 -10.81
CA PHE A 74 -4.99 3.02 -12.16
C PHE A 74 -4.16 4.30 -12.37
N PHE A 75 -3.80 4.98 -11.29
CA PHE A 75 -2.97 6.19 -11.24
C PHE A 75 -1.51 5.92 -10.80
N ALA A 76 -1.01 4.70 -10.98
CA ALA A 76 0.37 4.34 -10.72
C ALA A 76 1.36 5.26 -11.45
N ARG A 77 2.42 5.66 -10.76
CA ARG A 77 3.50 6.54 -11.21
C ARG A 77 4.81 5.78 -11.42
N TYR A 78 4.96 4.61 -10.80
CA TYR A 78 6.15 3.76 -10.95
C TYR A 78 5.82 2.44 -11.67
N PRO A 79 6.75 1.86 -12.44
CA PRO A 79 6.54 0.63 -13.23
C PRO A 79 6.10 -0.61 -12.45
N TYR A 80 6.24 -0.60 -11.11
CA TYR A 80 5.82 -1.69 -10.22
C TYR A 80 5.22 -1.14 -8.91
N GLU A 81 4.50 -0.02 -9.00
CA GLU A 81 3.79 0.55 -7.85
C GLU A 81 2.68 -0.39 -7.40
N LEU A 82 2.73 -0.79 -6.13
CA LEU A 82 1.71 -1.60 -5.48
C LEU A 82 1.14 -0.82 -4.30
N HIS A 83 -0.19 -0.78 -4.23
CA HIS A 83 -0.92 -0.30 -3.07
C HIS A 83 -1.57 -1.50 -2.37
N ILE A 84 -1.50 -1.51 -1.03
CA ILE A 84 -2.20 -2.47 -0.18
C ILE A 84 -3.23 -1.68 0.63
N TYR A 85 -4.49 -2.05 0.49
CA TYR A 85 -5.61 -1.42 1.19
C TYR A 85 -6.34 -2.44 2.06
N PRO A 86 -6.77 -2.07 3.28
CA PRO A 86 -7.70 -2.90 4.04
C PRO A 86 -9.06 -2.93 3.33
N ASN A 87 -9.71 -4.09 3.36
CA ASN A 87 -11.03 -4.30 2.76
C ASN A 87 -12.12 -3.59 3.59
N ARG A 88 -11.92 -3.46 4.90
CA ARG A 88 -12.77 -2.61 5.75
C ARG A 88 -12.23 -1.19 5.85
N HIS A 89 -13.08 -0.28 6.30
CA HIS A 89 -12.64 1.06 6.64
C HIS A 89 -11.75 1.05 7.90
N ALA A 90 -10.52 1.56 7.74
CA ALA A 90 -9.57 1.84 8.80
C ALA A 90 -8.85 3.15 8.49
N THR A 91 -8.54 3.92 9.52
CA THR A 91 -7.93 5.27 9.40
C THR A 91 -6.49 5.30 9.86
N CYS A 92 -6.10 4.38 10.74
CA CYS A 92 -4.74 4.26 11.25
C CYS A 92 -4.34 2.80 11.52
N LEU A 93 -3.04 2.55 11.61
CA LEU A 93 -2.50 1.19 11.84
C LEU A 93 -2.97 0.57 13.17
N THR A 94 -3.27 1.40 14.16
CA THR A 94 -3.77 0.94 15.48
C THR A 94 -5.23 0.53 15.45
N ASP A 95 -5.95 0.78 14.36
CA ASP A 95 -7.32 0.29 14.21
C ASP A 95 -7.37 -1.23 13.98
N PHE A 96 -6.26 -1.85 13.54
CA PHE A 96 -6.24 -3.24 13.12
C PHE A 96 -6.28 -4.25 14.26
N GLU A 97 -7.10 -5.29 14.07
CA GLU A 97 -7.17 -6.45 14.94
C GLU A 97 -6.01 -7.43 14.69
N ALA A 98 -5.80 -8.38 15.61
CA ALA A 98 -4.66 -9.30 15.55
C ALA A 98 -4.66 -10.19 14.29
N ASN A 99 -5.84 -10.59 13.80
CA ASN A 99 -6.01 -11.30 12.53
C ASN A 99 -5.65 -10.40 11.34
N GLU A 100 -6.09 -9.15 11.32
CA GLU A 100 -5.77 -8.20 10.25
C GLU A 100 -4.26 -7.90 10.20
N ILE A 101 -3.60 -7.78 11.35
CA ILE A 101 -2.13 -7.62 11.40
C ILE A 101 -1.43 -8.83 10.78
N LYS A 102 -1.93 -10.05 11.05
CA LYS A 102 -1.39 -11.28 10.47
C LYS A 102 -1.60 -11.33 8.95
N ASP A 103 -2.80 -10.98 8.49
CA ASP A 103 -3.14 -10.92 7.07
C ASP A 103 -2.29 -9.87 6.32
N LEU A 104 -2.05 -8.73 6.95
CA LEU A 104 -1.14 -7.72 6.41
C LEU A 104 0.29 -8.25 6.28
N ALA A 105 0.78 -8.98 7.29
CA ALA A 105 2.11 -9.58 7.24
C ALA A 105 2.21 -10.66 6.14
N GLU A 106 1.16 -11.45 5.93
CA GLU A 106 1.10 -12.47 4.89
C GLU A 106 1.18 -11.86 3.49
N ILE A 107 0.32 -10.87 3.19
CA ILE A 107 0.28 -10.25 1.86
C ILE A 107 1.57 -9.46 1.55
N LEU A 108 2.14 -8.78 2.56
CA LEU A 108 3.44 -8.11 2.44
C LEU A 108 4.56 -9.12 2.14
N LYS A 109 4.60 -10.25 2.85
CA LYS A 109 5.60 -11.31 2.62
C LYS A 109 5.46 -11.88 1.21
N GLN A 110 4.24 -12.21 0.78
CA GLN A 110 3.98 -12.73 -0.55
C GLN A 110 4.49 -11.77 -1.63
N PHE A 111 4.15 -10.48 -1.53
CA PHE A 111 4.60 -9.49 -2.50
C PHE A 111 6.13 -9.34 -2.50
N LEU A 112 6.76 -9.17 -1.33
CA LEU A 112 8.20 -8.96 -1.24
C LEU A 112 9.00 -10.16 -1.74
N MET A 113 8.52 -11.40 -1.51
CA MET A 113 9.15 -12.60 -2.03
C MET A 113 8.98 -12.71 -3.55
N ASN A 114 7.78 -12.47 -4.07
CA ASN A 114 7.52 -12.49 -5.52
C ASN A 114 8.34 -11.42 -6.26
N PHE A 115 8.39 -10.20 -5.71
CA PHE A 115 9.18 -9.11 -6.28
C PHE A 115 10.67 -9.44 -6.30
N LYS A 116 11.18 -10.07 -5.25
CA LYS A 116 12.57 -10.55 -5.18
C LYS A 116 12.86 -11.62 -6.24
N THR A 117 11.95 -12.58 -6.41
CA THR A 117 12.08 -13.65 -7.42
C THR A 117 12.03 -13.07 -8.84
N PHE A 118 11.13 -12.13 -9.10
CA PHE A 118 10.99 -11.48 -10.41
C PHE A 118 12.28 -10.76 -10.85
N TRP A 119 12.99 -10.15 -9.90
CA TRP A 119 14.28 -9.48 -10.13
C TRP A 119 15.51 -10.33 -9.84
N ALA A 120 15.34 -11.63 -9.55
CA ALA A 120 16.49 -12.51 -9.41
C ALA A 120 17.17 -12.65 -10.79
N PRO A 121 18.51 -12.57 -10.87
CA PRO A 121 19.21 -12.92 -12.10
C PRO A 121 18.82 -14.36 -12.49
N PRO A 122 18.66 -14.67 -13.79
CA PRO A 122 18.39 -16.03 -14.22
C PRO A 122 19.46 -16.94 -13.62
N LEU A 123 19.02 -18.08 -13.06
CA LEU A 123 19.93 -19.13 -12.60
C LEU A 123 20.77 -19.55 -13.80
N CYS A 124 22.05 -19.16 -13.80
CA CYS A 124 23.05 -19.65 -14.73
C CYS A 124 23.23 -21.16 -14.55
#